data_AF-A0A928A9L8-F1
#
_entry.id   AF-A0A928A9L8-F1
#
_cell.length_a   1.000
_cell.length_b   1.000
_cell.length_c   1.000
_cell.angle_alpha   90.00
_cell.angle_beta   90.00
_cell.angle_gamma   90.00
#
_symmetry.space_group_name_H-M   'P 1'
#
loop_
_entity.id
_entity.type
_entity.pdbx_description
1 polymer ?
#
loop_
_entity_poly.entity_id
_entity_poly.type
_entity_poly.pdbx_seq_one_letter_code
_entity_poly.pdbx_strand_id
1 'polypeptide(L)'
;MGKKNKKVEAKLSDQELEPSVIGYLEESKNSIIGLVIFFSVFILVAFNLPIISEYVNKYLGKSDNFSSSVVDDTDDNSDKKDDNVKTDTMYDLSDTLEFTYENLKFTKFSMTCSNGCSLSINVENQSDSNILNTSSKFYFELYDSNSTMLGRHIFDTKKFEKNKNELYKFKITNDEYDKASKIQIVTKSVDDYPNYELTDNKLTCVSNGDTIEYSYDSKKISSIKNTLELANDGTTNYDTALTLYSKIASNYNNIEGVSSNIIEVSNGFTMTTDIDTEKVNIDRLENNNYYDSETDVKVVKFEMEARGYNCK
;
A
#
# COMPACT_ATOMS: atom_id res chain seq x y z
N MET A 1 -29.31 51.63 -43.96
CA MET A 1 -28.98 53.07 -43.82
C MET A 1 -29.82 53.60 -42.66
N GLY A 2 -29.38 54.37 -41.66
CA GLY A 2 -28.11 54.90 -41.19
C GLY A 2 -28.36 55.34 -39.72
N LYS A 3 -27.52 54.94 -38.77
CA LYS A 3 -26.47 55.72 -38.08
C LYS A 3 -26.90 57.05 -37.44
N LYS A 4 -26.64 57.10 -36.11
CA LYS A 4 -25.97 58.18 -35.33
C LYS A 4 -26.87 59.33 -34.81
N ASN A 5 -26.68 59.93 -33.62
CA ASN A 5 -25.57 59.92 -32.65
C ASN A 5 -25.85 60.78 -31.39
N LYS A 6 -25.09 60.48 -30.30
CA LYS A 6 -24.49 61.39 -29.27
C LYS A 6 -25.43 62.10 -28.28
N LYS A 7 -25.04 62.42 -27.04
CA LYS A 7 -23.74 62.92 -26.51
C LYS A 7 -23.57 62.58 -25.02
N VAL A 8 -22.32 62.57 -24.54
CA VAL A 8 -21.99 63.01 -23.17
C VAL A 8 -20.83 63.99 -23.29
N GLU A 9 -20.98 65.16 -22.67
CA GLU A 9 -20.02 66.26 -22.66
C GLU A 9 -19.12 66.14 -21.43
N ALA A 10 -17.82 66.38 -21.63
CA ALA A 10 -16.85 66.57 -20.58
C ALA A 10 -16.69 68.07 -20.28
N LYS A 11 -16.51 68.43 -19.01
CA LYS A 11 -15.96 69.72 -18.59
C LYS A 11 -14.77 69.48 -17.65
N LEU A 12 -13.66 70.14 -17.98
CA LEU A 12 -12.38 70.17 -17.28
C LEU A 12 -12.44 71.10 -16.04
N SER A 13 -11.63 70.84 -15.00
CA SER A 13 -10.37 71.56 -14.68
C SER A 13 -10.03 71.58 -13.17
N ASP A 14 -8.75 71.32 -12.91
CA ASP A 14 -7.81 71.90 -11.92
C ASP A 14 -8.10 71.88 -10.42
N GLN A 15 -7.45 70.95 -9.69
CA GLN A 15 -6.84 71.20 -8.38
C GLN A 15 -5.85 70.08 -7.96
N GLU A 16 -4.76 70.46 -7.28
CA GLU A 16 -3.58 69.67 -6.95
C GLU A 16 -3.86 68.37 -6.17
N LEU A 17 -3.01 67.36 -6.41
CA LEU A 17 -3.04 66.05 -5.74
C LEU A 17 -2.61 66.20 -4.28
N GLU A 18 -3.53 66.00 -3.33
CA GLU A 18 -3.16 65.78 -1.93
C GLU A 18 -2.45 64.42 -1.79
N PRO A 19 -1.40 64.32 -0.95
CA PRO A 19 -0.63 63.10 -0.81
C PRO A 19 -1.51 61.98 -0.25
N SER A 20 -1.65 60.88 -1.00
CA SER A 20 -2.27 59.67 -0.48
C SER A 20 -1.35 59.07 0.58
N VAL A 21 -1.82 59.00 1.83
CA VAL A 21 -1.13 58.28 2.90
C VAL A 21 -1.03 56.80 2.51
N ILE A 22 0.19 56.33 2.21
CA ILE A 22 0.47 54.91 1.93
C ILE A 22 0.58 54.18 3.26
N GLY A 23 -0.58 53.83 3.81
CA GLY A 23 -0.70 52.89 4.93
C GLY A 23 -0.23 53.43 6.28
N TYR A 24 -0.81 52.86 7.34
CA TYR A 24 -0.32 52.99 8.70
C TYR A 24 0.55 51.76 8.99
N LEU A 25 1.72 51.96 9.58
CA LEU A 25 2.44 50.85 10.22
C LEU A 25 1.71 50.53 11.53
N GLU A 26 1.17 49.33 11.61
CA GLU A 26 0.55 48.81 12.82
C GLU A 26 1.64 48.65 13.89
N GLU A 27 1.55 49.42 14.99
CA GLU A 27 2.41 49.20 16.15
C GLU A 27 2.10 47.81 16.71
N SER A 28 3.07 46.89 16.62
CA SER A 28 2.95 45.56 17.21
C SER A 28 2.84 45.70 18.73
N LYS A 29 1.63 45.57 19.26
CA LYS A 29 1.43 45.34 20.69
C LYS A 29 2.12 44.03 21.04
N ASN A 30 3.25 44.10 21.73
CA ASN A 30 3.91 42.95 22.32
C ASN A 30 2.92 42.25 23.28
N SER A 31 2.22 41.25 22.76
CA SER A 31 1.25 40.49 23.53
C SER A 31 2.02 39.57 24.46
N ILE A 32 2.12 39.98 25.73
CA ILE A 32 2.65 39.16 26.84
C ILE A 32 2.00 37.77 26.85
N ILE A 33 0.74 37.67 26.40
CA ILE A 33 -0.01 36.42 26.28
C ILE A 33 0.62 35.49 25.23
N GLY A 34 1.07 36.03 24.08
CA GLY A 34 1.77 35.24 23.06
C GLY A 34 3.13 34.72 23.55
N LEU A 35 3.84 35.53 24.33
CA LEU A 35 5.09 35.12 24.97
C LEU A 35 4.86 34.03 26.03
N VAL A 36 3.80 34.14 26.82
CA VAL A 36 3.42 33.12 27.81
C VAL A 36 3.01 31.81 27.11
N ILE A 37 2.21 31.86 26.04
CA ILE A 37 1.85 30.65 25.27
C ILE A 37 3.11 29.99 24.68
N PHE A 38 4.03 30.79 24.12
CA PHE A 38 5.28 30.28 23.57
C PHE A 38 6.15 29.61 24.66
N PHE A 39 6.27 30.24 25.84
CA PHE A 39 6.98 29.64 26.98
C PHE A 39 6.29 28.39 27.51
N SER A 40 4.96 28.34 27.56
CA SER A 40 4.20 27.16 27.98
C SER A 40 4.42 25.97 27.04
N VAL A 41 4.43 26.22 25.72
CA VAL A 41 4.77 25.19 24.72
C VAL A 41 6.22 24.75 24.90
N PHE A 42 7.15 25.68 25.13
CA PHE A 42 8.56 25.36 25.34
C PHE A 42 8.80 24.54 26.61
N ILE A 43 8.10 24.85 27.70
CA ILE A 43 8.16 24.11 28.96
C ILE A 43 7.55 22.71 28.78
N LEU A 44 6.43 22.58 28.06
CA LEU A 44 5.85 21.28 27.71
C LEU A 44 6.83 20.43 26.89
N VAL A 45 7.47 21.01 25.88
CA VAL A 45 8.48 20.30 25.08
C VAL A 45 9.67 19.92 25.95
N ALA A 46 10.18 20.83 26.80
CA ALA A 46 11.28 20.56 27.72
C ALA A 46 10.97 19.43 28.72
N PHE A 47 9.74 19.37 29.25
CA PHE A 47 9.30 18.31 30.15
C PHE A 47 9.18 16.96 29.44
N ASN A 48 8.84 16.98 28.15
CA ASN A 48 8.75 15.78 27.31
C ASN A 48 10.08 15.43 26.60
N LEU A 49 11.16 16.20 26.77
CA LEU A 49 12.48 15.87 26.21
C LEU A 49 12.99 14.48 26.61
N PRO A 50 12.82 13.99 27.87
CA PRO A 50 13.26 12.65 28.22
C PRO A 50 12.54 11.58 27.39
N ILE A 51 11.22 11.71 27.22
CA ILE A 51 10.36 10.79 26.46
C ILE A 51 10.68 10.84 24.96
N ILE A 52 10.87 12.04 24.42
CA ILE A 52 11.27 12.24 23.02
C ILE A 52 12.68 11.66 22.80
N SER A 53 13.59 11.79 23.76
CA SER A 53 14.95 11.26 23.64
C SER A 53 14.99 9.72 23.66
N GLU A 54 14.16 9.04 24.46
CA GLU A 54 13.99 7.58 24.36
C GLU A 54 13.44 7.17 22.99
N TYR A 55 12.43 7.89 22.48
CA TYR A 55 11.82 7.58 21.19
C TYR A 55 12.80 7.79 20.02
N VAL A 56 13.57 8.88 20.06
CA VAL A 56 14.58 9.20 19.04
C VAL A 56 15.80 8.27 19.15
N ASN A 57 16.23 7.89 20.35
CA ASN A 57 17.34 6.95 20.53
C ASN A 57 16.98 5.52 20.08
N LYS A 58 15.70 5.12 20.22
CA LYS A 58 15.18 3.83 19.69
C LYS A 58 15.18 3.80 18.16
N TYR A 59 14.93 4.92 17.49
CA TYR A 59 14.96 5.02 16.03
C TYR A 59 16.36 5.28 15.44
N LEU A 60 17.28 5.86 16.21
CA LEU A 60 18.65 6.16 15.77
C LEU A 60 19.70 5.11 16.19
N GLY A 61 19.29 4.01 16.84
CA GLY A 61 20.17 2.86 17.09
C GLY A 61 21.34 3.14 18.02
N LYS A 62 21.20 4.04 19.01
CA LYS A 62 22.20 4.16 20.09
C LYS A 62 21.80 3.27 21.27
N SER A 63 22.50 2.15 21.41
CA SER A 63 22.44 1.31 22.61
C SER A 63 23.30 1.96 23.71
N ASP A 64 22.67 2.51 24.75
CA ASP A 64 23.36 2.80 26.00
C ASP A 64 22.94 1.78 27.06
N ASN A 65 23.89 0.92 27.40
CA ASN A 65 23.87 0.15 28.64
C ASN A 65 23.90 1.11 29.82
N PHE A 66 22.83 1.18 30.61
CA PHE A 66 22.98 1.46 32.04
C PHE A 66 21.87 0.79 32.85
N SER A 67 22.28 -0.23 33.59
CA SER A 67 21.55 -0.77 34.74
C SER A 67 21.66 0.22 35.91
N SER A 68 20.56 0.55 36.57
CA SER A 68 20.40 0.37 38.02
C SER A 68 19.10 0.97 38.59
N SER A 69 18.39 0.09 39.31
CA SER A 69 17.79 0.32 40.64
C SER A 69 16.45 1.06 40.77
N VAL A 70 15.45 0.23 41.09
CA VAL A 70 14.25 0.42 41.95
C VAL A 70 14.18 1.70 42.78
N VAL A 71 13.06 2.43 42.67
CA VAL A 71 12.31 3.01 43.80
C VAL A 71 10.81 2.86 43.52
N ASP A 72 10.13 2.24 44.48
CA ASP A 72 8.68 2.15 44.63
C ASP A 72 8.20 3.43 45.32
N ASP A 73 7.21 4.13 44.75
CA ASP A 73 6.23 4.83 45.58
C ASP A 73 4.94 5.16 44.84
N THR A 74 3.88 5.11 45.64
CA THR A 74 2.45 5.03 45.36
C THR A 74 1.78 6.31 44.84
N ASP A 75 0.59 6.07 44.28
CA ASP A 75 -0.64 6.90 44.28
C ASP A 75 -1.01 7.79 43.08
N ASP A 76 -2.04 7.28 42.41
CA ASP A 76 -3.35 7.89 42.14
C ASP A 76 -3.61 8.72 40.87
N ASN A 77 -4.70 8.28 40.20
CA ASN A 77 -5.59 8.95 39.27
C ASN A 77 -5.02 9.81 38.13
N SER A 78 -5.19 9.31 36.91
CA SER A 78 -5.99 10.06 35.92
C SER A 78 -6.30 9.23 34.68
N ASP A 79 -7.59 9.30 34.33
CA ASP A 79 -8.13 9.36 32.97
C ASP A 79 -7.61 8.36 31.95
N LYS A 80 -8.44 7.34 31.75
CA LYS A 80 -8.51 6.57 30.50
C LYS A 80 -8.77 7.54 29.34
N LYS A 81 -7.70 8.06 28.75
CA LYS A 81 -7.73 8.40 27.33
C LYS A 81 -7.82 7.09 26.58
N ASP A 82 -8.93 6.95 25.89
CA ASP A 82 -9.19 5.92 24.91
C ASP A 82 -8.26 6.19 23.71
N ASP A 83 -6.97 5.96 23.92
CA ASP A 83 -6.04 5.79 22.83
C ASP A 83 -6.39 4.42 22.24
N ASN A 84 -7.21 4.44 21.18
CA ASN A 84 -7.27 3.33 20.24
C ASN A 84 -5.91 3.22 19.54
N VAL A 85 -4.89 2.82 20.31
CA VAL A 85 -3.69 2.21 19.77
C VAL A 85 -4.19 0.96 19.07
N LYS A 86 -4.19 0.98 17.73
CA LYS A 86 -4.32 -0.23 16.93
C LYS A 86 -3.20 -1.17 17.39
N THR A 87 -3.53 -2.04 18.33
CA THR A 87 -2.63 -3.05 18.83
C THR A 87 -2.74 -4.20 17.85
N ASP A 88 -1.89 -4.10 16.83
CA ASP A 88 -1.51 -5.18 15.94
C ASP A 88 -1.22 -6.44 16.77
N THR A 89 -2.22 -7.32 16.85
CA THR A 89 -2.19 -8.48 17.74
C THR A 89 -1.65 -9.67 16.95
N MET A 90 -0.62 -10.30 17.50
CA MET A 90 -0.03 -11.52 16.96
C MET A 90 -0.69 -12.74 17.61
N TYR A 91 -1.06 -13.73 16.81
CA TYR A 91 -1.76 -14.94 17.23
C TYR A 91 -0.92 -16.16 16.97
N ASP A 92 -1.00 -17.16 17.85
CA ASP A 92 -0.42 -18.48 17.58
C ASP A 92 -1.20 -19.16 16.45
N LEU A 93 -0.47 -19.54 15.41
CA LEU A 93 -1.05 -20.15 14.22
C LEU A 93 -1.48 -21.59 14.55
N SER A 94 -2.76 -21.87 14.39
CA SER A 94 -3.33 -23.22 14.55
C SER A 94 -4.56 -23.38 13.65
N ASP A 95 -4.96 -24.62 13.37
CA ASP A 95 -6.18 -24.93 12.62
C ASP A 95 -7.47 -24.49 13.34
N THR A 96 -7.40 -24.41 14.67
CA THR A 96 -8.47 -23.91 15.54
C THR A 96 -8.47 -22.39 15.74
N LEU A 97 -7.47 -21.67 15.21
CA LEU A 97 -7.37 -20.22 15.39
C LEU A 97 -8.60 -19.52 14.80
N GLU A 98 -9.19 -18.65 15.61
CA GLU A 98 -10.33 -17.80 15.25
C GLU A 98 -10.18 -16.44 15.93
N PHE A 99 -10.33 -15.37 15.16
CA PHE A 99 -10.37 -14.00 15.68
C PHE A 99 -11.09 -13.06 14.70
N THR A 100 -11.42 -11.87 15.18
CA THR A 100 -12.01 -10.81 14.37
C THR A 100 -11.07 -9.61 14.34
N TYR A 101 -10.87 -9.03 13.16
CA TYR A 101 -10.12 -7.80 12.95
C TYR A 101 -10.87 -6.92 11.94
N GLU A 102 -11.16 -5.67 12.32
CA GLU A 102 -11.92 -4.69 11.51
C GLU A 102 -13.23 -5.26 10.89
N ASN A 103 -14.02 -6.00 11.69
CA ASN A 103 -15.27 -6.69 11.31
C ASN A 103 -15.14 -7.87 10.33
N LEU A 104 -13.91 -8.28 10.01
CA LEU A 104 -13.63 -9.52 9.31
C LEU A 104 -13.29 -10.60 10.33
N LYS A 105 -14.01 -11.72 10.27
CA LYS A 105 -13.74 -12.92 11.05
C LYS A 105 -12.83 -13.84 10.25
N PHE A 106 -11.69 -14.21 10.84
CA PHE A 106 -10.69 -15.09 10.25
C PHE A 106 -10.73 -16.45 10.96
N THR A 107 -10.79 -17.53 10.19
CA THR A 107 -10.95 -18.90 10.70
C THR A 107 -10.26 -19.92 9.78
N LYS A 108 -10.17 -21.18 10.25
CA LYS A 108 -9.78 -22.35 9.43
C LYS A 108 -8.44 -22.18 8.73
N PHE A 109 -7.42 -21.78 9.48
CA PHE A 109 -6.06 -21.66 8.97
C PHE A 109 -5.52 -23.05 8.63
N SER A 110 -5.08 -23.26 7.39
CA SER A 110 -4.58 -24.57 6.97
C SER A 110 -3.39 -24.44 6.02
N MET A 111 -2.27 -25.02 6.41
CA MET A 111 -1.06 -25.07 5.61
C MET A 111 -0.89 -26.44 4.94
N THR A 112 -0.53 -26.46 3.65
CA THR A 112 -0.28 -27.69 2.88
C THR A 112 0.93 -27.50 1.96
N CYS A 113 1.71 -28.56 1.68
CA CYS A 113 2.87 -28.46 0.79
C CYS A 113 3.08 -29.68 -0.13
N SER A 114 2.01 -30.25 -0.69
CA SER A 114 2.13 -31.41 -1.59
C SER A 114 2.59 -31.03 -3.01
N ASN A 115 2.13 -29.89 -3.54
CA ASN A 115 2.42 -29.39 -4.89
C ASN A 115 2.68 -27.87 -4.82
N GLY A 116 3.70 -27.50 -4.06
CA GLY A 116 3.94 -26.12 -3.61
C GLY A 116 3.25 -25.82 -2.29
N CYS A 117 3.91 -25.04 -1.45
CA CYS A 117 3.38 -24.67 -0.14
C CYS A 117 2.28 -23.61 -0.26
N SER A 118 1.22 -23.75 0.52
CA SER A 118 0.12 -22.79 0.58
C SER A 118 -0.50 -22.68 1.96
N LEU A 119 -1.01 -21.50 2.28
CA LEU A 119 -1.85 -21.22 3.44
C LEU A 119 -3.26 -20.89 2.96
N SER A 120 -4.27 -21.53 3.55
CA SER A 120 -5.68 -21.21 3.32
C SER A 120 -6.27 -20.57 4.57
N ILE A 121 -7.06 -19.50 4.38
CA ILE A 121 -7.70 -18.73 5.45
C ILE A 121 -9.14 -18.46 5.03
N ASN A 122 -10.09 -18.78 5.90
CA ASN A 122 -11.49 -18.47 5.68
C ASN A 122 -11.82 -17.10 6.29
N VAL A 123 -12.35 -16.18 5.48
CA VAL A 123 -12.66 -14.79 5.87
C VAL A 123 -14.14 -14.52 5.68
N GLU A 124 -14.80 -14.12 6.77
CA GLU A 124 -16.20 -13.74 6.78
C GLU A 124 -16.34 -12.24 7.10
N ASN A 125 -16.99 -11.49 6.23
CA ASN A 125 -17.41 -10.13 6.55
C ASN A 125 -18.72 -10.17 7.34
N GLN A 126 -18.62 -9.87 8.64
CA GLN A 126 -19.75 -9.93 9.58
C GLN A 126 -20.55 -8.63 9.64
N SER A 127 -20.20 -7.63 8.82
CA SER A 127 -20.88 -6.35 8.77
C SER A 127 -22.02 -6.33 7.74
N ASP A 128 -22.95 -5.41 7.91
CA ASP A 128 -24.06 -5.17 6.98
C ASP A 128 -23.64 -4.44 5.69
N SER A 129 -22.35 -4.11 5.54
CA SER A 129 -21.80 -3.36 4.42
C SER A 129 -20.56 -4.03 3.83
N ASN A 130 -20.21 -3.64 2.61
CA ASN A 130 -18.97 -4.12 1.99
C ASN A 130 -17.78 -3.42 2.63
N ILE A 131 -16.72 -4.18 2.92
CA ILE A 131 -15.44 -3.63 3.39
C ILE A 131 -14.54 -3.45 2.16
N LEU A 132 -14.21 -2.21 1.83
CA LEU A 132 -13.35 -1.90 0.69
C LEU A 132 -11.89 -2.21 1.03
N ASN A 133 -11.18 -2.80 0.07
CA ASN A 133 -9.76 -3.20 0.19
C ASN A 133 -8.94 -2.48 -0.89
N THR A 134 -9.00 -1.14 -0.89
CA THR A 134 -8.46 -0.29 -1.96
C THR A 134 -7.35 0.64 -1.45
N SER A 135 -7.70 1.67 -0.68
CA SER A 135 -6.74 2.67 -0.16
C SER A 135 -5.91 2.15 1.01
N SER A 136 -6.52 1.30 1.82
CA SER A 136 -5.92 0.62 2.95
C SER A 136 -6.18 -0.85 2.74
N LYS A 137 -5.11 -1.62 2.47
CA LYS A 137 -5.22 -3.01 2.08
C LYS A 137 -4.92 -3.93 3.25
N PHE A 138 -5.64 -5.05 3.29
CA PHE A 138 -5.42 -6.11 4.27
C PHE A 138 -4.24 -6.98 3.85
N TYR A 139 -3.36 -7.24 4.81
CA TYR A 139 -2.26 -8.17 4.71
C TYR A 139 -2.31 -9.15 5.87
N PHE A 140 -1.70 -10.30 5.68
CA PHE A 140 -1.24 -11.10 6.81
C PHE A 140 0.28 -11.21 6.78
N GLU A 141 0.85 -11.33 7.97
CA GLU A 141 2.28 -11.48 8.19
C GLU A 141 2.52 -12.75 8.98
N LEU A 142 3.44 -13.59 8.50
CA LEU A 142 3.82 -14.84 9.15
C LEU A 142 5.11 -14.63 9.92
N TYR A 143 5.16 -15.22 11.11
CA TYR A 143 6.26 -15.09 12.04
C TYR A 143 6.68 -16.45 12.57
N ASP A 144 7.97 -16.57 12.87
CA ASP A 144 8.49 -17.72 13.60
C ASP A 144 8.13 -17.65 15.10
N SER A 145 8.56 -18.67 15.85
CA SER A 145 8.29 -18.75 17.30
C SER A 145 8.93 -17.61 18.10
N ASN A 146 9.99 -17.01 17.59
CA ASN A 146 10.69 -15.88 18.17
C ASN A 146 10.13 -14.52 17.71
N SER A 147 9.01 -14.51 16.97
CA SER A 147 8.40 -13.31 16.41
C SER A 147 9.28 -12.60 15.36
N THR A 148 10.13 -13.35 14.65
CA THR A 148 10.83 -12.88 13.45
C THR A 148 9.92 -13.01 12.23
N MET A 149 9.76 -11.94 11.46
CA MET A 149 8.91 -11.95 10.26
C MET A 149 9.52 -12.85 9.18
N LEU A 150 8.72 -13.81 8.71
CA LEU A 150 9.08 -14.75 7.64
C LEU A 150 8.59 -14.26 6.27
N GLY A 151 7.43 -13.61 6.24
CA GLY A 151 6.87 -13.05 5.02
C GLY A 151 5.56 -12.32 5.24
N ARG A 152 5.13 -11.62 4.19
CA ARG A 152 3.91 -10.81 4.15
C ARG A 152 3.14 -11.15 2.89
N HIS A 153 1.82 -11.23 3.02
CA HIS A 153 0.92 -11.59 1.95
C HIS A 153 -0.28 -10.66 1.90
N ILE A 154 -0.70 -10.25 0.69
CA ILE A 154 -1.85 -9.37 0.48
C ILE A 154 -3.12 -10.17 0.20
N PHE A 155 -4.26 -9.74 0.76
CA PHE A 155 -5.57 -10.22 0.32
C PHE A 155 -5.91 -9.59 -1.03
N ASP A 156 -5.78 -10.34 -2.12
CA ASP A 156 -5.91 -9.83 -3.48
C ASP A 156 -7.38 -9.75 -3.95
N THR A 157 -8.15 -8.89 -3.28
CA THR A 157 -9.55 -8.58 -3.60
C THR A 157 -9.78 -7.07 -3.54
N LYS A 158 -10.69 -6.54 -4.35
CA LYS A 158 -11.09 -5.11 -4.25
C LYS A 158 -11.99 -4.83 -3.03
N LYS A 159 -12.70 -5.86 -2.53
CA LYS A 159 -13.61 -5.74 -1.37
C LYS A 159 -13.93 -7.10 -0.76
N PHE A 160 -14.27 -7.09 0.52
CA PHE A 160 -14.95 -8.19 1.20
C PHE A 160 -16.46 -7.92 1.18
N GLU A 161 -17.21 -8.73 0.42
CA GLU A 161 -18.66 -8.57 0.28
C GLU A 161 -19.38 -8.82 1.61
N LYS A 162 -20.40 -8.01 1.92
CA LYS A 162 -21.19 -8.13 3.15
C LYS A 162 -21.77 -9.52 3.34
N ASN A 163 -21.75 -10.03 4.57
CA ASN A 163 -22.29 -11.34 4.95
C ASN A 163 -21.78 -12.51 4.07
N LYS A 164 -20.64 -12.32 3.40
CA LYS A 164 -20.02 -13.34 2.57
C LYS A 164 -18.88 -13.97 3.36
N ASN A 165 -18.84 -15.30 3.29
CA ASN A 165 -17.74 -16.10 3.77
C ASN A 165 -16.99 -16.68 2.57
N GLU A 166 -15.67 -16.49 2.51
CA GLU A 166 -14.84 -16.87 1.38
C GLU A 166 -13.51 -17.46 1.84
N LEU A 167 -13.09 -18.52 1.15
CA LEU A 167 -11.80 -19.17 1.40
C LEU A 167 -10.74 -18.53 0.50
N TYR A 168 -9.76 -17.89 1.12
CA TYR A 168 -8.60 -17.35 0.43
C TYR A 168 -7.45 -18.35 0.52
N LYS A 169 -6.74 -18.56 -0.60
CA LYS A 169 -5.58 -19.45 -0.67
C LYS A 169 -4.37 -18.66 -1.16
N PHE A 170 -3.31 -18.70 -0.37
CA PHE A 170 -2.07 -17.97 -0.59
C PHE A 170 -0.95 -18.94 -0.86
N LYS A 171 -0.10 -18.63 -1.83
CA LYS A 171 1.16 -19.33 -1.99
C LYS A 171 2.13 -18.82 -0.94
N ILE A 172 2.77 -19.73 -0.22
CA ILE A 172 3.83 -19.41 0.73
C ILE A 172 5.11 -20.14 0.34
N THR A 173 6.25 -19.69 0.83
CA THR A 173 7.54 -20.34 0.67
C THR A 173 7.64 -21.60 1.55
N ASN A 174 8.59 -22.48 1.24
CA ASN A 174 8.88 -23.63 2.10
C ASN A 174 9.34 -23.19 3.50
N ASP A 175 10.14 -22.12 3.57
CA ASP A 175 10.60 -21.54 4.83
C ASP A 175 9.44 -21.03 5.70
N GLU A 176 8.46 -20.37 5.09
CA GLU A 176 7.23 -19.96 5.79
C GLU A 176 6.42 -21.17 6.26
N TYR A 177 6.26 -22.20 5.41
CA TYR A 177 5.54 -23.43 5.79
C TYR A 177 6.20 -24.16 6.96
N ASP A 178 7.53 -24.28 6.96
CA ASP A 178 8.27 -25.05 7.96
C ASP A 178 8.44 -24.28 9.29
N LYS A 179 8.48 -22.94 9.26
CA LYS A 179 8.87 -22.13 10.42
C LYS A 179 7.75 -21.28 10.99
N ALA A 180 6.70 -20.99 10.24
CA ALA A 180 5.63 -20.11 10.73
C ALA A 180 4.89 -20.78 11.89
N SER A 181 4.88 -20.09 13.02
CA SER A 181 4.12 -20.49 14.21
C SER A 181 3.17 -19.40 14.67
N LYS A 182 3.28 -18.19 14.12
CA LYS A 182 2.49 -17.03 14.50
C LYS A 182 2.02 -16.28 13.27
N ILE A 183 0.87 -15.62 13.39
CA ILE A 183 0.26 -14.82 12.33
C ILE A 183 -0.29 -13.51 12.88
N GLN A 184 -0.25 -12.47 12.07
CA GLN A 184 -0.84 -11.18 12.37
C GLN A 184 -1.61 -10.69 11.13
N ILE A 185 -2.77 -10.06 11.35
CA ILE A 185 -3.49 -9.33 10.30
C ILE A 185 -3.24 -7.84 10.50
N VAL A 186 -2.90 -7.16 9.41
CA VAL A 186 -2.65 -5.72 9.42
C VAL A 186 -3.33 -5.05 8.24
N THR A 187 -3.64 -3.77 8.43
CA THR A 187 -4.08 -2.90 7.34
C THR A 187 -2.94 -1.93 7.03
N LYS A 188 -2.53 -1.83 5.76
CA LYS A 188 -1.50 -0.88 5.32
C LYS A 188 -2.01 0.01 4.20
N SER A 189 -1.68 1.29 4.30
CA SER A 189 -1.89 2.31 3.29
C SER A 189 -0.59 2.59 2.54
N VAL A 190 -0.68 3.36 1.45
CA VAL A 190 0.50 3.76 0.64
C VAL A 190 1.55 4.53 1.46
N ASP A 191 1.14 5.19 2.54
CA ASP A 191 2.05 5.90 3.45
C ASP A 191 2.91 4.95 4.30
N ASP A 192 2.44 3.72 4.51
CA ASP A 192 3.17 2.66 5.23
C ASP A 192 4.19 1.94 4.35
N TYR A 193 4.17 2.18 3.04
CA TYR A 193 5.02 1.47 2.08
C TYR A 193 6.43 2.07 2.07
N PRO A 194 7.49 1.25 2.18
CA PRO A 194 8.87 1.72 2.10
C PRO A 194 9.12 2.46 0.80
N ASN A 195 9.84 3.58 0.86
CA ASN A 195 10.29 4.26 -0.34
C ASN A 195 11.21 3.34 -1.17
N TYR A 196 11.12 3.46 -2.48
CA TYR A 196 11.97 2.74 -3.41
C TYR A 196 12.43 3.66 -4.53
N GLU A 197 13.72 3.60 -4.86
CA GLU A 197 14.31 4.33 -5.97
C GLU A 197 14.71 3.34 -7.06
N LEU A 198 14.27 3.63 -8.29
CA LEU A 198 14.60 2.82 -9.46
C LEU A 198 16.05 3.02 -9.87
N THR A 199 16.73 1.94 -10.24
CA THR A 199 18.12 2.01 -10.73
C THR A 199 18.19 2.24 -12.25
N ASP A 200 17.19 1.76 -13.02
CA ASP A 200 17.20 1.84 -14.50
C ASP A 200 15.83 2.20 -15.10
N ASN A 201 15.02 2.99 -14.39
CA ASN A 201 13.62 3.29 -14.77
C ASN A 201 12.77 2.03 -15.04
N LYS A 202 13.15 0.89 -14.45
CA LYS A 202 12.48 -0.40 -14.60
C LYS A 202 12.38 -1.10 -13.27
N LEU A 203 11.23 -1.74 -13.04
CA LEU A 203 11.02 -2.69 -11.97
C LEU A 203 10.68 -4.04 -12.60
N THR A 204 11.47 -5.07 -12.33
CA THR A 204 11.23 -6.42 -12.82
C THR A 204 10.84 -7.33 -11.67
N CYS A 205 9.63 -7.86 -11.71
CA CYS A 205 9.08 -8.77 -10.72
C CYS A 205 8.99 -10.19 -11.30
N VAL A 206 9.56 -11.17 -10.61
CA VAL A 206 9.59 -12.58 -11.08
C VAL A 206 8.96 -13.51 -10.05
N SER A 207 8.09 -14.42 -10.51
CA SER A 207 7.54 -15.52 -9.71
C SER A 207 7.18 -16.73 -10.59
N ASN A 208 7.83 -17.88 -10.36
CA ASN A 208 7.43 -19.19 -10.93
C ASN A 208 7.10 -19.20 -12.44
N GLY A 209 8.01 -18.70 -13.27
CA GLY A 209 7.81 -18.63 -14.72
C GLY A 209 7.00 -17.42 -15.19
N ASP A 210 6.43 -16.61 -14.29
CA ASP A 210 5.85 -15.31 -14.61
C ASP A 210 6.89 -14.20 -14.34
N THR A 211 7.15 -13.36 -15.34
CA THR A 211 8.04 -12.20 -15.29
C THR A 211 7.30 -10.97 -15.76
N ILE A 212 7.13 -9.99 -14.89
CA ILE A 212 6.48 -8.72 -15.21
C ILE A 212 7.49 -7.58 -15.08
N GLU A 213 7.75 -6.90 -16.19
CA GLU A 213 8.58 -5.70 -16.26
C GLU A 213 7.67 -4.47 -16.36
N TYR A 214 7.82 -3.55 -15.41
CA TYR A 214 7.22 -2.22 -15.44
C TYR A 214 8.29 -1.23 -15.86
N SER A 215 8.12 -0.60 -17.02
CA SER A 215 8.98 0.50 -17.47
C SER A 215 8.36 1.82 -17.05
N TYR A 216 9.21 2.72 -16.57
CA TYR A 216 8.83 4.03 -16.08
C TYR A 216 9.37 5.14 -16.99
N ASP A 217 8.54 6.14 -17.28
CA ASP A 217 8.96 7.43 -17.81
C ASP A 217 8.48 8.52 -16.87
N SER A 218 9.38 9.42 -16.47
CA SER A 218 9.04 10.56 -15.62
C SER A 218 8.26 10.19 -14.34
N LYS A 219 8.64 9.06 -13.72
CA LYS A 219 8.01 8.43 -12.53
C LYS A 219 6.62 7.82 -12.74
N LYS A 220 6.13 7.76 -13.98
CA LYS A 220 4.89 7.08 -14.35
C LYS A 220 5.19 5.77 -15.05
N ILE A 221 4.35 4.75 -14.87
CA ILE A 221 4.47 3.52 -15.65
C ILE A 221 4.08 3.87 -17.09
N SER A 222 5.00 3.66 -18.03
CA SER A 222 4.81 3.91 -19.47
C SER A 222 4.50 2.63 -20.25
N SER A 223 4.97 1.48 -19.76
CA SER A 223 4.61 0.18 -20.32
C SER A 223 4.76 -0.95 -19.31
N ILE A 224 4.00 -2.02 -19.54
CA ILE A 224 4.11 -3.27 -18.80
C ILE A 224 4.38 -4.38 -19.81
N LYS A 225 5.38 -5.20 -19.55
CA LYS A 225 5.65 -6.43 -20.30
C LYS A 225 5.55 -7.62 -19.37
N ASN A 226 4.54 -8.46 -19.58
CA ASN A 226 4.42 -9.76 -18.91
C ASN A 226 4.93 -10.86 -19.84
N THR A 227 5.84 -11.70 -19.35
CA THR A 227 6.25 -12.96 -19.96
C THR A 227 5.94 -14.11 -19.01
N LEU A 228 4.99 -14.97 -19.40
CA LEU A 228 4.64 -16.19 -18.69
C LEU A 228 5.19 -17.40 -19.45
N GLU A 229 5.95 -18.22 -18.75
CA GLU A 229 6.50 -19.49 -19.23
C GLU A 229 5.86 -20.65 -18.47
N LEU A 230 5.25 -21.57 -19.22
CA LEU A 230 4.66 -22.78 -18.65
C LEU A 230 5.29 -24.02 -19.30
N ALA A 231 5.87 -24.88 -18.48
CA ALA A 231 6.45 -26.14 -18.92
C ALA A 231 5.39 -27.25 -19.09
N ASN A 232 5.51 -28.02 -20.16
CA ASN A 232 4.80 -29.28 -20.34
C ASN A 232 5.58 -30.41 -19.65
N ASP A 233 5.40 -30.52 -18.34
CA ASP A 233 6.10 -31.49 -17.48
C ASP A 233 5.34 -32.81 -17.31
N GLY A 234 4.24 -33.01 -18.03
CA GLY A 234 3.37 -34.19 -17.94
C GLY A 234 2.57 -34.29 -16.62
N THR A 235 2.70 -33.33 -15.71
CA THR A 235 1.95 -33.26 -14.44
C THR A 235 0.87 -32.17 -14.46
N THR A 236 1.05 -31.15 -15.29
CA THR A 236 0.08 -30.10 -15.55
C THR A 236 -0.90 -30.51 -16.67
N ASN A 237 -2.16 -30.10 -16.57
CA ASN A 237 -3.12 -30.22 -17.67
C ASN A 237 -2.78 -29.19 -18.76
N TYR A 238 -1.67 -29.43 -19.47
CA TYR A 238 -1.05 -28.54 -20.45
C TYR A 238 -2.06 -28.04 -21.48
N ASP A 239 -2.87 -28.94 -22.06
CA ASP A 239 -3.86 -28.58 -23.08
C ASP A 239 -4.92 -27.61 -22.53
N THR A 240 -5.33 -27.79 -21.28
CA THR A 240 -6.27 -26.88 -20.61
C THR A 240 -5.61 -25.52 -20.33
N ALA A 241 -4.35 -25.51 -19.89
CA ALA A 241 -3.61 -24.27 -19.67
C ALA A 241 -3.42 -23.51 -20.99
N LEU A 242 -2.93 -24.17 -22.04
CA LEU A 242 -2.73 -23.59 -23.36
C LEU A 242 -4.03 -22.99 -23.92
N THR A 243 -5.15 -23.71 -23.78
CA THR A 243 -6.47 -23.22 -24.20
C THR A 243 -6.88 -21.97 -23.42
N LEU A 244 -6.70 -21.97 -22.10
CA LEU A 244 -7.02 -20.85 -21.23
C LEU A 244 -6.21 -19.60 -21.61
N TYR A 245 -4.88 -19.73 -21.68
CA TYR A 245 -4.00 -18.60 -21.98
C TYR A 245 -4.19 -18.10 -23.42
N SER A 246 -4.47 -18.98 -24.39
CA SER A 246 -4.79 -18.57 -25.78
C SER A 246 -6.04 -17.69 -25.84
N LYS A 247 -7.04 -18.01 -25.01
CA LYS A 247 -8.25 -17.18 -24.87
C LYS A 247 -7.94 -15.83 -24.21
N ILE A 248 -7.11 -15.81 -23.17
CA ILE A 248 -6.68 -14.57 -22.51
C ILE A 248 -5.93 -13.68 -23.51
N ALA A 249 -4.94 -14.21 -24.24
CA ALA A 249 -4.20 -13.47 -25.25
C ALA A 249 -5.12 -12.89 -26.34
N SER A 250 -6.07 -13.69 -26.83
CA SER A 250 -7.06 -13.24 -27.82
C SER A 250 -7.96 -12.12 -27.28
N ASN A 251 -8.37 -12.21 -26.02
CA ASN A 251 -9.16 -11.17 -25.37
C ASN A 251 -8.37 -9.87 -25.20
N TYR A 252 -7.11 -9.99 -24.77
CA TYR A 252 -6.19 -8.86 -24.60
C TYR A 252 -5.94 -8.12 -25.91
N ASN A 253 -5.80 -8.84 -27.03
CA ASN A 253 -5.65 -8.24 -28.36
C ASN A 253 -6.87 -7.41 -28.83
N ASN A 254 -8.02 -7.51 -28.16
CA ASN A 254 -9.20 -6.67 -28.43
C ASN A 254 -9.25 -5.41 -27.54
N ILE A 255 -8.20 -5.15 -26.77
CA ILE A 255 -8.08 -3.97 -25.90
C ILE A 255 -7.04 -3.04 -26.53
N GLU A 256 -7.43 -1.77 -26.71
CA GLU A 256 -6.53 -0.74 -27.22
C GLU A 256 -5.29 -0.61 -26.32
N GLY A 257 -4.12 -0.49 -26.95
CA GLY A 257 -2.85 -0.40 -26.22
C GLY A 257 -2.29 -1.73 -25.72
N VAL A 258 -2.87 -2.89 -26.12
CA VAL A 258 -2.42 -4.21 -25.65
C VAL A 258 -2.11 -5.12 -26.82
N SER A 259 -0.96 -5.80 -26.75
CA SER A 259 -0.54 -6.86 -27.66
C SER A 259 -0.23 -8.09 -26.83
N SER A 260 -0.77 -9.25 -27.21
CA SER A 260 -0.51 -10.51 -26.53
C SER A 260 -0.37 -11.64 -27.54
N ASN A 261 0.66 -12.47 -27.35
CA ASN A 261 0.96 -13.58 -28.23
C ASN A 261 1.40 -14.81 -27.45
N ILE A 262 1.09 -15.99 -27.99
CA ILE A 262 1.53 -17.27 -27.45
C ILE A 262 2.38 -17.99 -28.49
N ILE A 263 3.51 -18.51 -28.03
CA ILE A 263 4.43 -19.32 -28.83
C ILE A 263 4.60 -20.66 -28.10
N GLU A 264 4.19 -21.74 -28.75
CA GLU A 264 4.54 -23.08 -28.29
C GLU A 264 6.03 -23.31 -28.51
N VAL A 265 6.70 -23.81 -27.48
CA VAL A 265 8.11 -24.21 -27.48
C VAL A 265 8.20 -25.72 -27.23
N SER A 266 9.35 -26.32 -27.49
CA SER A 266 9.49 -27.79 -27.50
C SER A 266 9.03 -28.50 -26.21
N ASN A 267 9.03 -27.81 -25.06
CA ASN A 267 8.62 -28.37 -23.77
C ASN A 267 7.58 -27.47 -23.05
N GLY A 268 6.71 -26.75 -23.77
CA GLY A 268 5.78 -25.83 -23.12
C GLY A 268 5.25 -24.73 -24.03
N PHE A 269 4.82 -23.62 -23.45
CA PHE A 269 4.56 -22.39 -24.20
C PHE A 269 5.06 -21.15 -23.44
N THR A 270 5.31 -20.10 -24.19
CA THR A 270 5.56 -18.76 -23.68
C THR A 270 4.43 -17.85 -24.14
N MET A 271 3.80 -17.15 -23.20
CA MET A 271 2.89 -16.05 -23.47
C MET A 271 3.59 -14.74 -23.17
N THR A 272 3.58 -13.82 -24.13
CA THR A 272 4.10 -12.46 -23.93
C THR A 272 2.96 -11.47 -24.13
N THR A 273 2.77 -10.59 -23.16
CA THR A 273 1.80 -9.49 -23.22
C THR A 273 2.53 -8.17 -23.03
N ASP A 274 2.45 -7.30 -24.02
CA ASP A 274 2.96 -5.93 -24.00
C ASP A 274 1.77 -4.97 -23.85
N ILE A 275 1.86 -4.05 -22.89
CA ILE A 275 0.80 -3.12 -22.51
C ILE A 275 1.38 -1.70 -22.56
N ASP A 276 0.75 -0.84 -23.35
CA ASP A 276 0.95 0.60 -23.39
C ASP A 276 -0.02 1.26 -22.40
N THR A 277 0.51 1.68 -21.25
CA THR A 277 -0.28 2.22 -20.13
C THR A 277 -0.84 3.61 -20.41
N GLU A 278 -0.39 4.30 -21.47
CA GLU A 278 -0.96 5.59 -21.89
C GLU A 278 -2.28 5.43 -22.66
N LYS A 279 -2.50 4.25 -23.26
CA LYS A 279 -3.66 3.97 -24.11
C LYS A 279 -4.67 3.02 -23.49
N VAL A 280 -4.19 2.06 -22.70
CA VAL A 280 -5.03 1.01 -22.13
C VAL A 280 -5.91 1.52 -21.00
N ASN A 281 -7.07 0.91 -20.84
CA ASN A 281 -7.79 0.92 -19.56
C ASN A 281 -7.42 -0.38 -18.80
N ILE A 282 -6.57 -0.28 -17.78
CA ILE A 282 -6.03 -1.43 -17.04
C ILE A 282 -7.13 -2.30 -16.41
N ASP A 283 -8.23 -1.71 -15.96
CA ASP A 283 -9.35 -2.46 -15.37
C ASP A 283 -9.95 -3.50 -16.35
N ARG A 284 -9.78 -3.32 -17.67
CA ARG A 284 -10.25 -4.29 -18.68
C ARG A 284 -9.40 -5.55 -18.78
N LEU A 285 -8.19 -5.55 -18.23
CA LEU A 285 -7.29 -6.69 -18.27
C LEU A 285 -7.57 -7.72 -17.16
N GLU A 286 -8.36 -7.35 -16.14
CA GLU A 286 -8.75 -8.20 -15.03
C GLU A 286 -7.57 -8.94 -14.36
N ASN A 287 -6.41 -8.29 -14.30
CA ASN A 287 -5.20 -8.83 -13.69
C ASN A 287 -4.67 -7.83 -12.66
N ASN A 288 -4.68 -8.24 -11.39
CA ASN A 288 -4.30 -7.38 -10.25
C ASN A 288 -2.79 -7.06 -10.20
N ASN A 289 -1.98 -7.71 -11.04
CA ASN A 289 -0.57 -7.38 -11.20
C ASN A 289 -0.35 -6.26 -12.23
N TYR A 290 -1.39 -5.82 -12.94
CA TYR A 290 -1.28 -4.69 -13.86
C TYR A 290 -1.77 -3.42 -13.18
N TYR A 291 -0.94 -2.39 -13.21
CA TYR A 291 -1.16 -1.13 -12.49
C TYR A 291 -1.35 0.01 -13.49
N ASP A 292 -2.16 1.00 -13.10
CA ASP A 292 -2.34 2.23 -13.86
C ASP A 292 -1.05 3.06 -13.94
N SER A 293 -0.96 3.90 -14.97
CA SER A 293 0.22 4.73 -15.27
C SER A 293 0.68 5.61 -14.11
N GLU A 294 -0.25 6.10 -13.28
CA GLU A 294 0.03 6.98 -12.15
C GLU A 294 0.46 6.22 -10.87
N THR A 295 0.59 4.89 -10.92
CA THR A 295 0.96 4.10 -9.74
C THR A 295 2.43 4.28 -9.39
N ASP A 296 2.68 4.72 -8.15
CA ASP A 296 4.04 4.89 -7.63
C ASP A 296 4.79 3.55 -7.58
N VAL A 297 6.09 3.57 -7.91
CA VAL A 297 6.94 2.38 -7.90
C VAL A 297 6.96 1.68 -6.54
N LYS A 298 6.91 2.43 -5.43
CA LYS A 298 6.88 1.81 -4.10
C LYS A 298 5.62 0.95 -3.90
N VAL A 299 4.50 1.36 -4.49
CA VAL A 299 3.24 0.61 -4.45
C VAL A 299 3.38 -0.68 -5.25
N VAL A 300 3.85 -0.58 -6.49
CA VAL A 300 4.05 -1.76 -7.35
C VAL A 300 4.97 -2.76 -6.68
N LYS A 301 6.14 -2.31 -6.20
CA LYS A 301 7.11 -3.19 -5.55
C LYS A 301 6.53 -3.87 -4.30
N PHE A 302 5.98 -3.08 -3.38
CA PHE A 302 5.49 -3.60 -2.11
C PHE A 302 4.35 -4.61 -2.28
N GLU A 303 3.39 -4.30 -3.15
CA GLU A 303 2.24 -5.16 -3.37
C GLU A 303 2.58 -6.39 -4.21
N MET A 304 3.49 -6.29 -5.18
CA MET A 304 3.97 -7.46 -5.93
C MET A 304 4.77 -8.41 -5.04
N GLU A 305 5.62 -7.89 -4.15
CA GLU A 305 6.34 -8.71 -3.17
C GLU A 305 5.37 -9.40 -2.20
N ALA A 306 4.32 -8.70 -1.76
CA ALA A 306 3.24 -9.30 -0.98
C ALA A 306 2.35 -10.29 -1.76
N ARG A 307 2.47 -10.36 -3.09
CA ARG A 307 1.88 -11.43 -3.92
C ARG A 307 2.85 -12.58 -4.19
N GLY A 308 4.05 -12.54 -3.61
CA GLY A 308 5.07 -13.58 -3.75
C GLY A 308 5.96 -13.43 -4.99
N TYR A 309 6.10 -12.20 -5.52
CA TYR A 309 7.12 -11.88 -6.52
C TYR A 309 8.42 -11.42 -5.86
N ASN A 310 9.54 -11.67 -6.53
CA ASN A 310 10.80 -11.02 -6.21
C ASN A 310 11.01 -9.86 -7.19
N CYS A 311 11.01 -8.63 -6.70
CA CYS A 311 11.07 -7.42 -7.51
C CYS A 311 12.41 -6.69 -7.38
N LYS A 312 13.05 -6.35 -8.49
CA LYS A 312 14.33 -5.64 -8.55
C LYS A 312 14.28 -4.52 -9.58
#